data_AF-A0A804M8D1-F1
#
_entry.id   AF-A0A804M8D1-F1
#
_cell.length_a   1.000
_cell.length_b   1.000
_cell.length_c   1.000
_cell.angle_alpha   90.00
_cell.angle_beta   90.00
_cell.angle_gamma   90.00
#
_symmetry.space_group_name_H-M   'P 1'
#
loop_
_entity.id
_entity.type
_entity.pdbx_description
1 polymer ?
#
loop_
_entity_poly.entity_id
_entity_poly.type
_entity_poly.pdbx_seq_one_letter_code
_entity_poly.pdbx_strand_id
1 'polypeptide(L)'
;MPMAVARVTSLACAPRQAQHRRRHSLAPPCASGAVEVRVCTNRTCARQGGREVLAALAGLAPPAVDVASCGCLGRCGAGPNVAASVPGSAAVFGHVGTAARGAQLLEHLLGPAEFDAALGLTALATREKAEAALEKGNADEAEALLTEVIGFNACGGLHLVYMSRSKARLEIGDIPGALGDAEEAIRIAPRFPQVKVIMLTHFASHWSGIDCCHSLEDPTVHMNGFWNFLMITSGLMRTNY
;
A
#
# COMPACT_ATOMS: atom_id res chain seq x y z
N MET A 1 10.46 38.65 67.53
CA MET A 1 10.02 37.33 67.03
C MET A 1 9.02 37.57 65.89
N PRO A 2 8.94 36.68 64.89
CA PRO A 2 9.34 36.82 63.47
C PRO A 2 8.21 37.44 62.61
N MET A 3 8.40 37.81 61.34
CA MET A 3 8.22 36.88 60.21
C MET A 3 8.64 37.58 58.91
N ALA A 4 9.50 36.88 58.17
CA ALA A 4 9.98 37.25 56.85
C ALA A 4 8.85 37.12 55.81
N VAL A 5 8.63 38.16 55.00
CA VAL A 5 7.74 38.09 53.84
C VAL A 5 8.55 37.53 52.66
N ALA A 6 8.26 36.30 52.28
CA ALA A 6 8.85 35.63 51.13
C ALA A 6 8.36 36.29 49.82
N ARG A 7 9.30 36.85 49.06
CA ARG A 7 9.07 37.32 47.68
C ARG A 7 9.01 36.11 46.76
N VAL A 8 7.82 35.79 46.24
CA VAL A 8 7.67 34.88 45.09
C VAL A 8 7.95 35.67 43.82
N THR A 9 9.11 35.45 43.22
CA THR A 9 9.42 35.93 41.87
C THR A 9 8.80 34.96 40.86
N SER A 10 7.71 35.37 40.20
CA SER A 10 7.16 34.62 39.08
C SER A 10 8.12 34.73 37.89
N LEU A 11 8.65 33.57 37.48
CA LEU A 11 9.47 33.42 36.28
C LEU A 11 8.63 33.79 35.06
N ALA A 12 9.04 34.86 34.38
CA ALA A 12 8.48 35.25 33.09
C ALA A 12 8.66 34.11 32.09
N CYS A 13 7.56 33.69 31.46
CA CYS A 13 7.53 32.71 30.39
C CYS A 13 8.26 33.30 29.17
N ALA A 14 9.48 32.81 28.92
CA ALA A 14 10.23 33.15 27.71
C ALA A 14 9.46 32.69 26.46
N PRO A 15 9.41 33.50 25.39
CA PRO A 15 8.72 33.11 24.16
C PRO A 15 9.42 31.88 23.58
N ARG A 16 8.67 30.77 23.45
CA ARG A 16 9.18 29.55 22.83
C ARG A 16 9.56 29.86 21.40
N GLN A 17 10.87 29.75 21.16
CA GLN A 17 11.56 29.83 19.88
C GLN A 17 10.72 29.17 18.79
N ALA A 18 10.52 29.92 17.70
CA ALA A 18 9.92 29.46 16.46
C ALA A 18 10.68 28.22 15.97
N GLN A 19 10.13 27.05 16.29
CA GLN A 19 10.66 25.77 15.84
C GLN A 19 10.42 25.68 14.33
N HIS A 20 11.50 25.99 13.60
CA HIS A 20 11.84 25.48 12.28
C HIS A 20 10.70 24.76 11.56
N ARG A 21 10.12 25.45 10.56
CA ARG A 21 9.45 24.80 9.42
C ARG A 21 10.43 23.79 8.83
N ARG A 22 10.38 22.54 9.29
CA ARG A 22 10.93 21.41 8.55
C ARG A 22 10.05 21.29 7.32
N ARG A 23 10.49 21.91 6.22
CA ARG A 23 10.12 21.46 4.88
C ARG A 23 10.45 19.97 4.89
N HIS A 24 9.42 19.14 5.00
CA HIS A 24 9.59 17.73 4.66
C HIS A 24 10.10 17.75 3.22
N SER A 25 11.31 17.25 3.03
CA SER A 25 11.87 17.00 1.72
C SER A 25 10.82 16.20 0.95
N LEU A 26 10.16 16.86 0.00
CA LEU A 26 9.35 16.22 -1.00
C LEU A 26 10.27 15.20 -1.67
N ALA A 27 9.95 13.92 -1.53
CA ALA A 27 10.57 12.88 -2.34
C ALA A 27 10.48 13.31 -3.82
N PRO A 28 11.48 12.96 -4.67
CA PRO A 28 11.47 13.39 -6.06
C PRO A 28 10.16 12.96 -6.71
N PRO A 29 9.55 13.83 -7.56
CA PRO A 29 8.28 13.53 -8.20
C PRO A 29 8.45 12.27 -9.06
N CYS A 30 7.73 11.21 -8.71
CA CYS A 30 7.52 10.11 -9.63
C CYS A 30 6.81 10.67 -10.87
N ALA A 31 7.30 10.25 -12.04
CA ALA A 31 6.97 10.79 -13.35
C ALA A 31 5.47 11.08 -13.58
N SER A 32 5.22 12.27 -14.16
CA SER A 32 4.01 12.80 -14.80
C SER A 32 2.76 11.92 -14.82
N GLY A 33 1.75 12.29 -14.00
CA GLY A 33 0.37 11.83 -14.16
C GLY A 33 -0.25 11.15 -12.92
N ALA A 34 0.57 10.74 -11.95
CA ALA A 34 0.08 10.02 -10.77
C ALA A 34 -0.70 10.92 -9.80
N VAL A 35 -1.81 10.40 -9.28
CA VAL A 35 -2.58 11.05 -8.22
C VAL A 35 -1.91 10.75 -6.89
N GLU A 36 -1.54 11.79 -6.14
CA GLU A 36 -0.89 11.65 -4.83
C GLU A 36 -1.90 11.95 -3.71
N VAL A 37 -2.05 11.02 -2.77
CA VAL A 37 -2.96 11.12 -1.63
C VAL A 37 -2.15 11.06 -0.33
N ARG A 38 -2.26 12.11 0.47
CA ARG A 38 -1.51 12.30 1.73
C ARG A 38 -2.45 12.38 2.91
N VAL A 39 -2.42 11.38 3.78
CA VAL A 39 -3.29 11.32 4.97
C VAL A 39 -2.57 11.88 6.20
N CYS A 40 -3.18 12.88 6.84
CA CYS A 40 -2.64 13.47 8.06
C CYS A 40 -2.76 12.48 9.22
N THR A 41 -1.62 12.03 9.73
CA THR A 41 -1.53 11.11 10.88
C THR A 41 -1.00 11.79 12.14
N ASN A 42 -0.97 13.12 12.17
CA ASN A 42 -0.61 13.87 13.37
C ASN A 42 -1.62 13.64 14.51
N ARG A 43 -1.21 13.94 15.76
CA ARG A 43 -1.89 13.56 17.01
C ARG A 43 -3.42 13.65 16.98
N THR A 44 -4.00 14.77 16.52
CA THR A 44 -5.46 14.96 16.49
C THR A 44 -6.13 14.06 15.46
N CYS A 45 -5.62 14.02 14.23
CA CYS A 45 -6.20 13.18 13.17
C CYS A 45 -6.00 11.70 13.48
N ALA A 46 -4.88 11.31 14.08
CA ALA A 46 -4.67 9.93 14.54
C ALA A 46 -5.72 9.50 15.57
N ARG A 47 -6.10 10.37 16.52
CA ARG A 47 -7.17 10.08 17.48
C ARG A 47 -8.57 10.01 16.85
N GLN A 48 -8.74 10.55 15.65
CA GLN A 48 -10.00 10.62 14.92
C GLN A 48 -10.10 9.56 13.80
N GLY A 49 -9.24 8.53 13.81
CA GLY A 49 -9.28 7.46 12.81
C GLY A 49 -8.32 7.64 11.62
N GLY A 50 -7.38 8.58 11.69
CA GLY A 50 -6.51 8.91 10.55
C GLY A 50 -5.56 7.78 10.12
N ARG A 51 -5.23 6.84 11.02
CA ARG A 51 -4.37 5.69 10.66
C ARG A 51 -5.17 4.61 9.94
N GLU A 52 -6.40 4.40 10.39
CA GLU A 52 -7.39 3.49 9.83
C GLU A 52 -7.77 3.97 8.42
N VAL A 53 -7.98 5.28 8.24
CA VAL A 53 -8.23 5.88 6.93
C VAL A 53 -7.03 5.74 6.00
N LEU A 54 -5.82 5.93 6.51
CA LEU A 54 -4.60 5.69 5.73
C LEU A 54 -4.51 4.23 5.25
N ALA A 55 -4.76 3.27 6.15
CA ALA A 55 -4.74 1.85 5.81
C ALA A 55 -5.82 1.50 4.78
N ALA A 56 -7.04 2.01 4.97
CA ALA A 56 -8.14 1.82 4.02
C ALA A 56 -7.82 2.40 2.65
N LEU A 57 -7.31 3.65 2.58
CA LEU A 57 -6.93 4.27 1.31
C LEU A 57 -5.78 3.52 0.62
N ALA A 58 -4.79 3.04 1.37
CA ALA A 58 -3.71 2.22 0.81
C ALA A 58 -4.22 0.87 0.27
N GLY A 59 -5.21 0.27 0.93
CA GLY A 59 -5.85 -0.96 0.50
C GLY A 59 -6.80 -0.80 -0.70
N LEU A 60 -7.36 0.40 -0.89
CA LEU A 60 -8.25 0.75 -2.01
C LEU A 60 -7.51 1.34 -3.21
N ALA A 61 -6.29 1.83 -3.03
CA ALA A 61 -5.59 2.57 -4.07
C ALA A 61 -5.30 1.70 -5.30
N PRO A 62 -5.67 2.14 -6.51
CA PRO A 62 -5.14 1.56 -7.74
C PRO A 62 -3.64 1.90 -7.88
N PRO A 63 -2.87 1.17 -8.70
CA PRO A 63 -1.42 1.36 -8.84
C PRO A 63 -1.00 2.75 -9.36
N ALA A 64 -1.94 3.52 -9.93
CA ALA A 64 -1.72 4.91 -10.36
C ALA A 64 -1.84 5.95 -9.23
N VAL A 65 -2.33 5.55 -8.05
CA VAL A 65 -2.52 6.43 -6.89
C VAL A 65 -1.46 6.11 -5.85
N ASP A 66 -0.64 7.11 -5.51
CA ASP A 66 0.33 7.00 -4.42
C ASP A 66 -0.31 7.45 -3.11
N VAL A 67 -0.41 6.55 -2.13
CA VAL A 67 -0.98 6.84 -0.81
C VAL A 67 0.11 6.82 0.24
N ALA A 68 0.27 7.93 0.96
CA ALA A 68 1.26 8.03 2.01
C ALA A 68 0.76 8.84 3.22
N SER A 69 1.37 8.57 4.38
CA SER A 69 1.16 9.41 5.56
C SER A 69 1.83 10.78 5.41
N CYS A 70 1.30 11.79 6.08
CA CYS A 70 1.91 13.11 6.18
C CYS A 70 1.73 13.72 7.58
N GLY A 71 2.45 14.83 7.79
CA GLY A 71 2.36 15.65 9.00
C GLY A 71 1.06 16.45 9.07
N CYS A 72 1.04 17.48 9.93
CA CYS A 72 -0.15 18.31 10.08
C CYS A 72 -0.44 19.12 8.82
N LEU A 73 -1.69 19.06 8.34
CA LEU A 73 -2.19 19.88 7.22
C LEU A 73 -2.78 21.24 7.68
N GLY A 74 -2.58 21.63 8.94
CA GLY A 74 -3.00 22.93 9.47
C GLY A 74 -4.52 23.11 9.67
N ARG A 75 -5.33 22.10 9.39
CA ARG A 75 -6.80 22.10 9.55
C ARG A 75 -7.25 21.31 10.79
N CYS A 76 -6.64 21.60 11.93
CA CYS A 76 -7.03 20.99 13.20
C CYS A 76 -8.51 21.28 13.50
N GLY A 77 -9.28 20.26 13.90
CA GLY A 77 -10.72 20.38 14.17
C GLY A 77 -11.63 19.84 13.06
N ALA A 78 -11.11 19.65 11.84
CA ALA A 78 -11.82 19.03 10.71
C ALA A 78 -11.21 17.66 10.34
N GLY A 79 -10.58 16.97 11.28
CA GLY A 79 -9.83 15.75 11.00
C GLY A 79 -10.72 14.49 10.85
N PRO A 80 -10.17 13.41 10.29
CA PRO A 80 -8.89 13.31 9.58
C PRO A 80 -8.87 14.13 8.28
N ASN A 81 -7.74 14.78 8.04
CA ASN A 81 -7.52 15.59 6.84
C ASN A 81 -6.70 14.80 5.82
N VAL A 82 -7.09 14.88 4.55
CA VAL A 82 -6.41 14.24 3.43
C VAL A 82 -6.07 15.31 2.41
N ALA A 83 -4.80 15.44 2.05
CA ALA A 83 -4.40 16.24 0.91
C ALA A 83 -4.36 15.34 -0.33
N ALA A 84 -4.94 15.77 -1.43
CA ALA A 84 -4.83 15.09 -2.72
C ALA A 84 -4.24 16.06 -3.75
N SER A 85 -3.31 15.55 -4.55
CA SER A 85 -2.69 16.26 -5.66
C SER A 85 -2.93 15.46 -6.94
N VAL A 86 -3.64 16.08 -7.87
CA VAL A 86 -3.92 15.60 -9.22
C VAL A 86 -3.15 16.52 -10.19
N PRO A 87 -2.76 16.10 -11.40
CA PRO A 87 -2.08 17.00 -12.33
C PRO A 87 -2.81 18.35 -12.50
N GLY A 88 -2.17 19.43 -12.05
CA GLY A 88 -2.71 20.80 -12.13
C GLY A 88 -3.62 21.25 -10.97
N SER A 89 -3.93 20.39 -9.99
CA SER A 89 -4.76 20.78 -8.83
C SER A 89 -4.33 20.08 -7.54
N ALA A 90 -4.26 20.83 -6.45
CA ALA A 90 -4.01 20.29 -5.11
C ALA A 90 -5.08 20.81 -4.14
N ALA A 91 -5.69 19.90 -3.40
CA ALA A 91 -6.77 20.21 -2.46
C ALA A 91 -6.58 19.47 -1.14
N VAL A 92 -7.13 20.06 -0.06
CA VAL A 92 -7.16 19.43 1.27
C VAL A 92 -8.61 19.21 1.67
N PHE A 93 -8.96 17.95 1.87
CA PHE A 93 -10.27 17.46 2.29
C PHE A 93 -10.24 17.20 3.80
N GLY A 94 -11.26 17.67 4.51
CA GLY A 94 -11.48 17.36 5.92
C GLY A 94 -12.61 16.35 6.11
N HIS A 95 -12.81 15.88 7.33
CA HIS A 95 -13.86 14.94 7.74
C HIS A 95 -13.81 13.59 7.01
N VAL A 96 -12.62 13.17 6.57
CA VAL A 96 -12.39 11.86 5.96
C VAL A 96 -12.10 10.86 7.09
N GLY A 97 -13.07 10.62 7.96
CA GLY A 97 -12.91 9.83 9.20
C GLY A 97 -13.17 8.34 9.06
N THR A 98 -13.65 7.89 7.90
CA THR A 98 -14.05 6.50 7.68
C THR A 98 -13.51 6.00 6.35
N ALA A 99 -13.37 4.68 6.23
CA ALA A 99 -13.01 4.04 4.97
C ALA A 99 -13.98 4.44 3.83
N ALA A 100 -15.27 4.51 4.13
CA ALA A 100 -16.29 4.92 3.15
C ALA A 100 -16.08 6.35 2.63
N ARG A 101 -15.74 7.30 3.51
CA ARG A 101 -15.40 8.68 3.09
C ARG A 101 -14.10 8.70 2.27
N GLY A 102 -13.13 7.85 2.61
CA GLY A 102 -11.91 7.68 1.83
C GLY A 102 -12.18 7.14 0.42
N ALA A 103 -13.03 6.11 0.30
CA ALA A 103 -13.43 5.54 -0.99
C ALA A 103 -14.18 6.58 -1.85
N GLN A 104 -15.12 7.33 -1.27
CA GLN A 104 -15.81 8.43 -1.96
C GLN A 104 -14.84 9.52 -2.44
N LEU A 105 -13.78 9.80 -1.66
CA LEU A 105 -12.75 10.73 -2.09
C LEU A 105 -11.98 10.20 -3.29
N LEU A 106 -11.61 8.91 -3.31
CA LEU A 106 -10.94 8.29 -4.45
C LEU A 106 -11.84 8.31 -5.70
N GLU A 107 -13.12 7.95 -5.56
CA GLU A 107 -14.11 8.04 -6.64
C GLU A 107 -14.25 9.48 -7.17
N HIS A 108 -14.23 10.48 -6.30
CA HIS A 108 -14.27 11.88 -6.73
C HIS A 108 -13.00 12.33 -7.47
N LEU A 109 -11.82 11.83 -7.07
CA LEU A 109 -10.54 12.21 -7.64
C LEU A 109 -10.26 11.52 -8.99
N LEU A 110 -10.68 10.26 -9.13
CA LEU A 110 -10.45 9.42 -10.32
C LEU A 110 -11.64 9.44 -11.29
N GLY A 111 -12.84 9.67 -10.77
CA GLY A 111 -14.09 9.59 -11.51
C GLY A 111 -14.73 8.19 -11.43
N PRO A 112 -16.07 8.10 -11.59
CA PRO A 112 -16.83 6.86 -11.39
C PRO A 112 -16.55 5.80 -12.45
N ALA A 113 -15.96 6.18 -13.59
CA ALA A 113 -15.53 5.22 -14.63
C ALA A 113 -14.24 4.48 -14.25
N GLU A 114 -13.40 5.11 -13.44
CA GLU A 114 -12.10 4.54 -13.05
C GLU A 114 -12.15 3.86 -11.68
N PHE A 115 -13.00 4.32 -10.76
CA PHE A 115 -13.12 3.78 -9.41
C PHE A 115 -14.55 3.85 -8.87
N ASP A 116 -15.12 2.68 -8.55
CA ASP A 116 -16.41 2.56 -7.86
C ASP A 116 -16.16 2.34 -6.36
N ALA A 117 -16.63 3.28 -5.53
CA ALA A 117 -16.41 3.22 -4.09
C ALA A 117 -17.12 2.02 -3.42
N ALA A 118 -18.30 1.62 -3.89
CA ALA A 118 -19.06 0.51 -3.30
C ALA A 118 -18.39 -0.83 -3.61
N LEU A 119 -17.95 -1.04 -4.85
CA LEU A 119 -17.20 -2.22 -5.25
C LEU A 119 -15.84 -2.27 -4.56
N GLY A 120 -15.13 -1.13 -4.50
CA GLY A 120 -13.84 -1.04 -3.81
C GLY A 120 -13.94 -1.40 -2.33
N LEU A 121 -14.94 -0.87 -1.62
CA LEU A 121 -15.18 -1.20 -0.20
C LEU A 121 -15.56 -2.68 0.00
N THR A 122 -16.35 -3.23 -0.90
CA THR A 122 -16.74 -4.65 -0.85
C THR A 122 -15.51 -5.54 -1.05
N ALA A 123 -14.69 -5.25 -2.07
CA ALA A 123 -13.43 -5.96 -2.32
C ALA A 123 -12.46 -5.84 -1.13
N LEU A 124 -12.35 -4.65 -0.53
CA LEU A 124 -11.52 -4.43 0.66
C LEU A 124 -11.99 -5.29 1.84
N ALA A 125 -13.29 -5.26 2.15
CA ALA A 125 -13.84 -6.03 3.28
C ALA A 125 -13.67 -7.55 3.08
N THR A 126 -13.90 -8.05 1.86
CA THR A 126 -13.71 -9.47 1.55
C THR A 126 -12.23 -9.87 1.63
N ARG A 127 -11.30 -9.02 1.20
CA ARG A 127 -9.86 -9.24 1.36
C ARG A 127 -9.45 -9.27 2.84
N GLU A 128 -9.92 -8.32 3.65
CA GLU A 128 -9.65 -8.31 5.10
C GLU A 128 -10.19 -9.57 5.79
N LYS A 129 -11.36 -10.06 5.35
CA LYS A 129 -11.90 -11.34 5.81
C LYS A 129 -11.00 -12.51 5.42
N ALA A 130 -10.49 -12.53 4.19
CA ALA A 130 -9.57 -13.58 3.73
C ALA A 130 -8.23 -13.54 4.49
N GLU A 131 -7.69 -12.35 4.76
CA GLU A 131 -6.48 -12.18 5.58
C GLU A 131 -6.70 -12.71 7.01
N ALA A 132 -7.85 -12.40 7.61
CA ALA A 132 -8.22 -12.95 8.91
C ALA A 132 -8.44 -14.48 8.88
N ALA A 133 -8.78 -15.07 7.72
CA ALA A 133 -8.86 -16.52 7.55
C ALA A 133 -7.46 -17.15 7.46
N LEU A 134 -6.52 -16.51 6.75
CA LEU A 134 -5.11 -16.92 6.72
C LEU A 134 -4.48 -16.89 8.11
N GLU A 135 -4.74 -15.85 8.90
CA GLU A 135 -4.25 -15.77 10.29
C GLU A 135 -4.77 -16.92 11.17
N LYS A 136 -5.90 -17.53 10.81
CA LYS A 136 -6.49 -18.68 11.50
C LYS A 136 -6.03 -20.02 10.91
N GLY A 137 -5.26 -20.02 9.81
CA GLY A 137 -4.84 -21.20 9.08
C GLY A 137 -5.93 -21.79 8.16
N ASN A 138 -7.01 -21.06 7.90
CA ASN A 138 -8.08 -21.48 6.99
C ASN A 138 -7.75 -21.05 5.56
N ALA A 139 -6.70 -21.65 4.98
CA ALA A 139 -6.19 -21.26 3.67
C ALA A 139 -7.21 -21.48 2.52
N ASP A 140 -7.99 -22.56 2.56
CA ASP A 140 -9.02 -22.84 1.56
C ASP A 140 -10.13 -21.78 1.53
N GLU A 141 -10.59 -21.34 2.72
CA GLU A 141 -11.57 -20.26 2.84
C GLU A 141 -11.00 -18.95 2.29
N ALA A 142 -9.74 -18.65 2.59
CA ALA A 142 -9.06 -17.47 2.09
C ALA A 142 -8.93 -17.48 0.56
N GLU A 143 -8.55 -18.60 -0.06
CA GLU A 143 -8.45 -18.70 -1.52
C GLU A 143 -9.80 -18.45 -2.19
N ALA A 144 -10.89 -19.03 -1.66
CA ALA A 144 -12.23 -18.86 -2.20
C ALA A 144 -12.67 -17.39 -2.16
N LEU A 145 -12.50 -16.72 -1.01
CA LEU A 145 -12.82 -15.31 -0.85
C LEU A 145 -12.01 -14.41 -1.77
N LEU A 146 -10.72 -14.69 -1.95
CA LEU A 146 -9.85 -13.87 -2.81
C LEU A 146 -10.15 -14.08 -4.30
N THR A 147 -10.57 -15.28 -4.67
CA THR A 147 -11.04 -15.58 -6.03
C THR A 147 -12.35 -14.87 -6.34
N GLU A 148 -13.26 -14.77 -5.37
CA GLU A 148 -14.47 -13.95 -5.47
C GLU A 148 -14.12 -12.47 -5.72
N VAL A 149 -13.16 -11.91 -4.97
CA VAL A 149 -12.71 -10.52 -5.15
C VAL A 149 -12.19 -10.25 -6.56
N ILE A 150 -11.39 -11.17 -7.11
CA ILE A 150 -10.86 -11.05 -8.48
C ILE A 150 -12.01 -11.06 -9.50
N GLY A 151 -13.08 -11.80 -9.24
CA GLY A 151 -14.28 -11.83 -10.08
C GLY A 151 -15.04 -10.50 -10.17
N PHE A 152 -14.95 -9.64 -9.15
CA PHE A 152 -15.59 -8.32 -9.16
C PHE A 152 -14.90 -7.29 -10.06
N ASN A 153 -13.70 -7.61 -10.58
CA ASN A 153 -12.86 -6.70 -11.37
C ASN A 153 -12.69 -5.32 -10.70
N ALA A 154 -12.53 -5.30 -9.38
CA ALA A 154 -12.28 -4.08 -8.63
C ALA A 154 -10.90 -3.52 -9.02
N CYS A 155 -10.86 -2.25 -9.38
CA CYS A 155 -9.65 -1.54 -9.82
C CYS A 155 -8.65 -1.26 -8.68
N GLY A 156 -9.12 -1.26 -7.43
CA GLY A 156 -8.34 -0.91 -6.25
C GLY A 156 -7.67 -2.10 -5.56
N GLY A 157 -6.36 -2.03 -5.31
CA GLY A 157 -5.66 -3.00 -4.46
C GLY A 157 -5.51 -4.42 -5.03
N LEU A 158 -5.77 -4.65 -6.32
CA LEU A 158 -5.76 -6.00 -6.91
C LEU A 158 -4.41 -6.75 -6.76
N HIS A 159 -3.29 -6.02 -6.81
CA HIS A 159 -1.96 -6.58 -6.53
C HIS A 159 -1.83 -7.14 -5.10
N LEU A 160 -2.54 -6.57 -4.12
CA LEU A 160 -2.61 -7.09 -2.75
C LEU A 160 -3.47 -8.35 -2.69
N VAL A 161 -4.55 -8.42 -3.48
CA VAL A 161 -5.41 -9.60 -3.56
C VAL A 161 -4.64 -10.80 -4.10
N TYR A 162 -3.92 -10.63 -5.22
CA TYR A 162 -3.03 -11.67 -5.77
C TYR A 162 -1.93 -12.05 -4.78
N MET A 163 -1.33 -11.09 -4.07
CA MET A 163 -0.35 -11.39 -3.03
C MET A 163 -0.97 -12.24 -1.90
N SER A 164 -2.14 -11.87 -1.39
CA SER A 164 -2.81 -12.64 -0.33
C SER A 164 -3.24 -14.03 -0.83
N ARG A 165 -3.63 -14.17 -2.10
CA ARG A 165 -4.02 -15.47 -2.67
C ARG A 165 -2.82 -16.37 -2.89
N SER A 166 -1.69 -15.80 -3.29
CA SER A 166 -0.42 -16.54 -3.36
C SER A 166 -0.04 -17.13 -2.00
N LYS A 167 -0.24 -16.40 -0.89
CA LYS A 167 -0.02 -16.93 0.46
C LYS A 167 -0.96 -18.09 0.79
N ALA A 168 -2.25 -17.94 0.49
CA ALA A 168 -3.23 -19.00 0.67
C ALA A 168 -2.83 -20.28 -0.08
N ARG A 169 -2.45 -20.14 -1.34
CA ARG A 169 -2.02 -21.26 -2.19
C ARG A 169 -0.73 -21.91 -1.70
N LEU A 170 0.21 -21.13 -1.16
CA LEU A 170 1.41 -21.68 -0.53
C LEU A 170 1.07 -22.53 0.71
N GLU A 171 0.10 -22.10 1.52
CA GLU A 171 -0.36 -22.88 2.68
C GLU A 171 -1.10 -24.15 2.27
N ILE A 172 -1.85 -24.12 1.15
CA ILE A 172 -2.51 -25.29 0.54
C ILE A 172 -1.49 -26.25 -0.10
N GLY A 173 -0.35 -25.73 -0.54
CA GLY A 173 0.68 -26.48 -1.29
C GLY A 173 0.55 -26.37 -2.82
N ASP A 174 -0.34 -25.51 -3.33
CA ASP A 174 -0.42 -25.15 -4.75
C ASP A 174 0.67 -24.12 -5.12
N ILE A 175 1.89 -24.63 -5.25
CA ILE A 175 3.05 -23.83 -5.64
C ILE A 175 2.92 -23.19 -7.03
N PRO A 176 2.50 -23.90 -8.11
CA PRO A 176 2.39 -23.28 -9.42
C PRO A 176 1.32 -22.17 -9.44
N GLY A 177 0.18 -22.37 -8.78
CA GLY A 177 -0.84 -21.32 -8.65
C GLY A 177 -0.37 -20.11 -7.85
N ALA A 178 0.43 -20.31 -6.81
CA ALA A 178 1.02 -19.22 -6.04
C ALA A 178 2.02 -18.38 -6.87
N LEU A 179 2.82 -19.03 -7.73
CA LEU A 179 3.76 -18.34 -8.62
C LEU A 179 3.01 -17.50 -9.66
N GLY A 180 1.97 -18.05 -10.29
CA GLY A 180 1.14 -17.31 -11.25
C GLY A 180 0.51 -16.06 -10.63
N ASP A 181 0.05 -16.15 -9.37
CA ASP A 181 -0.47 -14.99 -8.64
C ASP A 181 0.61 -13.94 -8.34
N ALA A 182 1.83 -14.37 -7.99
CA ALA A 182 2.96 -13.47 -7.79
C ALA A 182 3.34 -12.73 -9.09
N GLU A 183 3.31 -13.42 -10.24
CA GLU A 183 3.56 -12.82 -11.54
C GLU A 183 2.50 -11.78 -11.91
N GLU A 184 1.22 -12.10 -11.71
CA GLU A 184 0.12 -11.15 -11.93
C GLU A 184 0.22 -9.91 -11.02
N ALA A 185 0.58 -10.09 -9.76
CA ALA A 185 0.77 -8.97 -8.84
C ALA A 185 1.92 -8.04 -9.29
N ILE A 186 3.03 -8.60 -9.80
CA ILE A 186 4.14 -7.81 -10.36
C ILE A 186 3.71 -7.09 -11.64
N ARG A 187 2.93 -7.76 -12.50
CA ARG A 187 2.40 -7.17 -13.74
C ARG A 187 1.54 -5.93 -13.45
N ILE A 188 0.72 -5.98 -12.40
CA ILE A 188 -0.16 -4.88 -11.98
C ILE A 188 0.62 -3.78 -11.28
N ALA A 189 1.52 -4.12 -10.35
CA ALA A 189 2.28 -3.17 -9.56
C ALA A 189 3.79 -3.52 -9.58
N PRO A 190 4.54 -3.14 -10.64
CA PRO A 190 5.95 -3.50 -10.80
C PRO A 190 6.87 -3.00 -9.67
N ARG A 191 6.44 -1.95 -8.97
CA ARG A 191 7.17 -1.30 -7.88
C ARG A 191 6.85 -1.89 -6.50
N PHE A 192 6.04 -2.95 -6.42
CA PHE A 192 5.66 -3.58 -5.15
C PHE A 192 6.74 -4.56 -4.66
N PRO A 193 7.49 -4.25 -3.60
CA PRO A 193 8.68 -5.01 -3.21
C PRO A 193 8.34 -6.35 -2.54
N GLN A 194 7.17 -6.46 -1.91
CA GLN A 194 6.82 -7.61 -1.07
C GLN A 194 6.55 -8.88 -1.89
N VAL A 195 6.01 -8.74 -3.11
CA VAL A 195 5.80 -9.89 -4.01
C VAL A 195 7.12 -10.48 -4.49
N LYS A 196 8.15 -9.64 -4.70
CA LYS A 196 9.49 -10.12 -5.08
C LYS A 196 10.08 -11.03 -4.01
N VAL A 197 9.79 -10.79 -2.73
CA VAL A 197 10.28 -11.65 -1.64
C VAL A 197 9.69 -13.05 -1.74
N ILE A 198 8.38 -13.16 -1.95
CA ILE A 198 7.70 -14.46 -2.12
C ILE A 198 8.31 -15.22 -3.31
N MET A 199 8.46 -14.55 -4.46
CA MET A 199 9.08 -15.14 -5.65
C MET A 199 10.52 -15.59 -5.38
N LEU A 200 11.37 -14.72 -4.81
CA LEU A 200 12.78 -15.01 -4.53
C LEU A 200 12.97 -16.16 -3.52
N THR A 201 12.18 -16.20 -2.44
CA THR A 201 12.26 -17.30 -1.47
C THR A 201 11.93 -18.64 -2.09
N HIS A 202 11.02 -18.67 -3.08
CA HIS A 202 10.62 -19.90 -3.74
C HIS A 202 11.51 -20.30 -4.91
N PHE A 203 12.04 -19.35 -5.69
CA PHE A 203 13.09 -19.67 -6.68
C PHE A 203 14.28 -20.35 -6.00
N ALA A 204 14.66 -19.92 -4.79
CA ALA A 204 15.68 -20.59 -4.00
C ALA A 204 15.29 -22.03 -3.61
N SER A 205 14.04 -22.27 -3.18
CA SER A 205 13.51 -23.60 -2.84
C SER A 205 13.37 -24.54 -4.05
N HIS A 206 12.93 -24.01 -5.19
CA HIS A 206 12.76 -24.75 -6.43
C HIS A 206 14.13 -25.16 -7.00
N TRP A 207 15.12 -24.25 -6.97
CA TRP A 207 16.50 -24.56 -7.39
C TRP A 207 17.23 -25.51 -6.45
N SER A 208 17.01 -25.42 -5.14
CA SER A 208 17.56 -26.41 -4.20
C SER A 208 16.88 -27.78 -4.30
N GLY A 209 15.73 -27.88 -5.00
CA GLY A 209 15.11 -29.15 -5.40
C GLY A 209 15.62 -29.70 -6.75
N ILE A 210 16.12 -28.85 -7.65
CA ILE A 210 16.68 -29.27 -8.96
C ILE A 210 18.02 -30.01 -8.79
N ASP A 211 18.74 -29.80 -7.68
CA ASP A 211 19.97 -30.54 -7.38
C ASP A 211 19.74 -32.02 -6.97
N CYS A 212 18.49 -32.49 -6.84
CA CYS A 212 18.20 -33.83 -6.31
C CYS A 212 17.57 -34.83 -7.32
N CYS A 213 17.10 -34.39 -8.49
CA CYS A 213 16.45 -35.26 -9.48
C CYS A 213 17.08 -35.15 -10.88
N HIS A 214 17.60 -36.29 -11.35
CA HIS A 214 18.27 -36.55 -12.62
C HIS A 214 17.44 -36.23 -13.88
N SER A 215 18.15 -36.04 -15.00
CA SER A 215 17.71 -36.25 -16.40
C SER A 215 16.75 -35.23 -17.07
N LEU A 216 17.36 -34.45 -17.96
CA LEU A 216 16.91 -34.05 -19.31
C LEU A 216 15.39 -33.97 -19.58
N GLU A 217 14.84 -32.76 -19.59
CA GLU A 217 13.96 -32.29 -20.67
C GLU A 217 13.96 -30.74 -20.75
N ASP A 218 14.43 -30.27 -21.91
CA ASP A 218 14.48 -28.92 -22.51
C ASP A 218 14.92 -27.66 -21.70
N PRO A 219 16.22 -27.31 -21.66
CA PRO A 219 16.74 -26.09 -21.01
C PRO A 219 16.45 -24.78 -21.77
N THR A 220 15.81 -24.83 -22.95
CA THR A 220 15.60 -23.65 -23.80
C THR A 220 14.45 -22.75 -23.34
N VAL A 221 13.39 -23.32 -22.76
CA VAL A 221 12.26 -22.55 -22.20
C VAL A 221 12.64 -21.90 -20.87
N HIS A 222 13.46 -22.56 -20.05
CA HIS A 222 13.93 -22.06 -18.75
C HIS A 222 14.96 -20.93 -18.85
N MET A 223 15.80 -20.93 -19.89
CA MET A 223 16.75 -19.85 -20.15
C MET A 223 16.06 -18.53 -20.50
N ASN A 224 14.93 -18.56 -21.20
CA ASN A 224 14.16 -17.34 -21.50
C ASN A 224 13.59 -16.70 -20.22
N GLY A 225 13.13 -17.50 -19.26
CA GLY A 225 12.71 -17.01 -17.94
C GLY A 225 13.86 -16.41 -17.13
N PHE A 226 15.04 -17.03 -17.15
CA PHE A 226 16.25 -16.52 -16.51
C PHE A 226 16.74 -15.20 -17.11
N TRP A 227 16.78 -15.08 -18.45
CA TRP A 227 17.12 -13.84 -19.14
C TRP A 227 16.06 -12.75 -18.91
N ASN A 228 14.77 -13.10 -18.90
CA ASN A 228 13.71 -12.14 -18.62
C ASN A 228 13.75 -11.68 -17.15
N PHE A 229 14.05 -12.57 -16.21
CA PHE A 229 14.26 -12.25 -14.79
C PHE A 229 15.50 -11.36 -14.56
N LEU A 230 16.62 -11.64 -15.23
CA LEU A 230 17.82 -10.80 -15.18
C LEU A 230 17.53 -9.41 -15.80
N MET A 231 16.79 -9.35 -16.91
CA MET A 231 16.38 -8.09 -17.56
C MET A 231 15.43 -7.26 -16.67
N ILE A 232 14.46 -7.90 -16.01
CA ILE A 232 13.49 -7.24 -15.11
C ILE A 232 14.15 -6.73 -13.82
N THR A 233 15.16 -7.43 -13.30
CA THR A 233 15.86 -7.04 -12.06
C THR A 233 16.98 -6.03 -12.26
N SER A 234 17.57 -5.94 -13.47
CA SER A 234 18.72 -5.06 -13.74
C SER A 234 18.39 -3.72 -14.44
N GLY A 235 17.14 -3.47 -14.84
CA GLY A 235 16.71 -2.14 -15.32
C GLY A 235 17.42 -1.63 -16.58
N LEU A 236 18.09 -2.51 -17.35
CA LEU A 236 18.69 -2.14 -18.63
C LEU A 236 17.63 -2.23 -19.74
N MET A 237 16.90 -1.12 -19.95
CA MET A 237 16.37 -0.85 -21.28
C MET A 237 17.56 -0.76 -22.25
N ARG A 238 17.72 -1.74 -23.15
CA ARG A 238 18.55 -1.53 -24.33
C ARG A 238 17.84 -0.55 -25.25
N THR A 239 18.30 0.69 -25.26
CA THR A 239 18.25 1.52 -26.46
C THR A 239 19.01 0.79 -27.56
N ASN A 240 18.32 0.46 -28.65
CA ASN A 240 18.92 0.07 -29.91
C ASN A 240 18.27 0.93 -31.01
N TYR A 241 18.94 2.04 -31.32
CA TYR A 241 19.28 2.47 -32.67
C TYR A 241 20.72 2.97 -32.64
#